data_AF-K7QQN3-F1
#
_entry.id   AF-K7QQN3-F1
#
_cell.length_a   1.000
_cell.length_b   1.000
_cell.length_c   1.000
_cell.angle_alpha   90.00
_cell.angle_beta   90.00
_cell.angle_gamma   90.00
#
_symmetry.space_group_name_H-M   'P 1'
#
loop_
_entity.id
_entity.type
_entity.pdbx_description
1 polymer ?
#
loop_
_entity_poly.entity_id
_entity_poly.type
_entity_poly.pdbx_seq_one_letter_code
_entity_poly.pdbx_strand_id
1 'polypeptide(L)'
;MLTHQIIQGEIDELKLVLTEKDLTIPSFWSCIWPGLTFMFWFLLSSYFSYGISDFSTGLDRISSMVFAAVVGIFSIIATANTRSLFLSLPESFRKKSLFFGFLAKKCRTYGAVIFTIFPCLAFFSAYNGINAVVFIVVTGFSLLLTLMVMNIDLSRYQLATLTSVIESVRNHER
;
A
#
# COMPACT_ATOMS: atom_id res chain seq x y z
N MET A 1 7.31 -7.19 -21.06
CA MET A 1 7.99 -8.19 -20.20
C MET A 1 9.16 -7.47 -19.55
N LEU A 2 9.26 -7.44 -18.22
CA LEU A 2 10.38 -6.80 -17.52
C LEU A 2 11.59 -7.74 -17.58
N THR A 3 12.56 -7.41 -18.42
CA THR A 3 13.81 -8.17 -18.58
C THR A 3 14.83 -7.72 -17.54
N HIS A 4 15.56 -8.68 -16.97
CA HIS A 4 16.55 -8.47 -15.91
C HIS A 4 17.62 -7.41 -16.27
N GLN A 5 17.96 -7.30 -17.56
CA GLN A 5 18.91 -6.33 -18.09
C GLN A 5 18.45 -4.87 -18.01
N ILE A 6 17.14 -4.61 -18.19
CA ILE A 6 16.59 -3.24 -18.10
C ILE A 6 16.66 -2.75 -16.65
N ILE A 7 16.41 -3.65 -15.71
CA ILE A 7 16.42 -3.34 -14.29
C ILE A 7 17.84 -3.08 -13.77
N GLN A 8 18.83 -3.86 -14.21
CA GLN A 8 20.24 -3.62 -13.86
C GLN A 8 20.76 -2.29 -14.42
N GLY A 9 20.44 -1.97 -15.68
CA GLY A 9 20.80 -0.67 -16.27
C GLY A 9 20.18 0.52 -15.53
N GLU A 10 18.92 0.40 -15.09
CA GLU A 10 18.27 1.43 -14.28
C GLU A 10 18.89 1.57 -12.88
N ILE A 11 19.45 0.50 -12.30
CA ILE A 11 20.08 0.54 -10.96
C ILE A 11 21.46 1.18 -10.99
N ASP A 12 22.26 0.90 -12.02
CA ASP A 12 23.59 1.51 -12.17
C ASP A 12 23.47 3.00 -12.49
N GLU A 13 22.49 3.37 -13.30
CA GLU A 13 22.17 4.76 -13.59
C GLU A 13 21.60 5.46 -12.32
N LEU A 14 20.86 4.74 -11.46
CA LEU A 14 20.34 5.24 -10.17
C LEU A 14 21.45 5.52 -9.17
N LYS A 15 22.47 4.65 -9.09
CA LYS A 15 23.67 4.88 -8.27
C LYS A 15 24.43 6.11 -8.72
N LEU A 16 24.64 6.28 -10.02
CA LEU A 16 25.32 7.45 -10.59
C LEU A 16 24.58 8.75 -10.22
N VAL A 17 23.26 8.78 -10.37
CA VAL A 17 22.46 9.97 -10.04
C VAL A 17 22.33 10.19 -8.53
N LEU A 18 22.35 9.15 -7.71
CA LEU A 18 22.40 9.28 -6.24
C LEU A 18 23.75 9.80 -5.74
N THR A 19 24.85 9.52 -6.44
CA THR A 19 26.18 10.08 -6.15
C THR A 19 26.30 11.54 -6.61
N GLU A 20 25.54 11.94 -7.63
CA GLU A 20 25.67 13.25 -8.28
C GLU A 20 24.58 14.27 -7.89
N LYS A 21 23.40 13.83 -7.41
CA LYS A 21 22.29 14.71 -7.00
C LYS A 21 21.94 14.57 -5.52
N ASP A 22 21.84 15.72 -4.85
CA ASP A 22 21.29 15.83 -3.51
C ASP A 22 19.85 15.28 -3.44
N LEU A 23 19.64 14.37 -2.49
CA LEU A 23 18.35 13.79 -2.16
C LEU A 23 17.40 14.88 -1.65
N THR A 24 16.40 15.23 -2.46
CA THR A 24 15.35 16.17 -2.04
C THR A 24 14.45 15.48 -1.00
N ILE A 25 14.47 15.99 0.24
CA ILE A 25 13.61 15.49 1.32
C ILE A 25 12.16 15.87 0.99
N PRO A 26 11.25 14.89 0.80
CA PRO A 26 9.88 15.21 0.47
C PRO A 26 9.13 15.79 1.67
N SER A 27 8.22 16.72 1.40
CA SER A 27 7.33 17.28 2.42
C SER A 27 6.42 16.19 3.01
N PHE A 28 6.32 16.14 4.34
CA PHE A 28 5.46 15.19 5.07
C PHE A 28 3.99 15.20 4.59
N TRP A 29 3.46 16.36 4.22
CA TRP A 29 2.05 16.51 3.82
C TRP A 29 1.71 15.83 2.48
N SER A 30 2.58 15.93 1.47
CA SER A 30 2.42 15.23 0.18
C SER A 30 2.43 13.71 0.34
N CYS A 31 3.03 13.21 1.42
CA CYS A 31 3.12 11.80 1.74
C CYS A 31 1.84 11.28 2.43
N ILE A 32 1.29 12.09 3.35
CA ILE A 32 0.16 11.74 4.22
C ILE A 32 -1.20 11.86 3.51
N TRP A 33 -1.38 12.85 2.63
CA TRP A 33 -2.67 13.15 2.00
C TRP A 33 -3.43 11.93 1.43
N PRO A 34 -2.81 11.03 0.63
CA PRO A 34 -3.50 9.85 0.10
C PRO A 34 -3.91 8.85 1.20
N GLY A 35 -3.10 8.71 2.25
CA GLY A 35 -3.44 7.89 3.41
C GLY A 35 -4.64 8.45 4.18
N LEU A 36 -4.70 9.77 4.33
CA LEU A 36 -5.82 10.45 4.98
C LEU A 36 -7.14 10.21 4.24
N THR A 37 -7.10 10.23 2.90
CA THR A 37 -8.26 9.89 2.06
C THR A 37 -8.75 8.46 2.31
N PHE A 38 -7.83 7.49 2.45
CA PHE A 38 -8.18 6.10 2.77
C PHE A 38 -8.83 5.97 4.15
N MET A 39 -8.25 6.60 5.17
CA MET A 39 -8.83 6.61 6.52
C MET A 39 -10.23 7.20 6.53
N PHE A 40 -10.43 8.36 5.88
CA PHE A 40 -11.74 9.01 5.81
C PHE A 40 -12.76 8.12 5.11
N TRP A 41 -12.37 7.44 4.03
CA TRP A 41 -13.24 6.53 3.30
C TRP A 41 -13.67 5.31 4.13
N PHE A 42 -12.75 4.68 4.87
CA PHE A 42 -13.10 3.54 5.72
C PHE A 42 -14.02 3.93 6.87
N LEU A 43 -13.81 5.10 7.48
CA LEU A 43 -14.71 5.64 8.50
C LEU A 43 -16.10 5.93 7.93
N LEU A 44 -16.16 6.59 6.76
CA LEU A 44 -17.40 6.93 6.09
C LEU A 44 -18.19 5.67 5.70
N SER A 45 -17.50 4.65 5.15
CA SER A 45 -18.11 3.37 4.81
C SER A 45 -18.64 2.63 6.03
N SER A 46 -17.89 2.58 7.14
CA SER A 46 -18.33 1.93 8.37
C SER A 46 -19.55 2.65 8.96
N TYR A 47 -19.53 3.99 8.96
CA TYR A 47 -20.63 4.82 9.43
C TYR A 47 -21.90 4.64 8.60
N PHE A 48 -21.81 4.65 7.26
CA PHE A 48 -22.98 4.43 6.42
C PHE A 48 -23.55 3.01 6.55
N SER A 49 -22.68 2.00 6.67
CA SER A 49 -23.12 0.62 6.74
C SER A 49 -23.86 0.30 8.05
N TYR A 50 -23.24 0.62 9.20
CA TYR A 50 -23.81 0.33 10.52
C TYR A 50 -24.71 1.46 11.05
N GLY A 51 -24.70 2.64 10.43
CA GLY A 51 -25.54 3.77 10.79
C GLY A 51 -26.92 3.76 10.13
N ILE A 52 -27.07 3.12 8.96
CA ILE A 52 -28.35 2.97 8.25
C ILE A 52 -29.07 1.66 8.65
N SER A 53 -28.35 0.67 9.16
CA SER A 53 -28.94 -0.63 9.50
C SER A 53 -29.62 -0.62 10.88
N ASP A 54 -30.95 -0.76 10.89
CA ASP A 54 -31.77 -0.88 12.11
C ASP A 54 -31.49 -2.19 12.90
N PHE A 55 -30.76 -3.14 12.33
CA PHE A 55 -30.39 -4.42 12.93
C PHE A 55 -29.16 -4.35 13.86
N SER A 56 -28.43 -3.24 13.87
CA SER A 56 -27.19 -3.10 14.64
C SER A 56 -27.48 -2.67 16.07
N THR A 57 -26.95 -3.40 17.07
CA THR A 57 -26.92 -2.85 18.44
C THR A 57 -25.97 -1.64 18.49
N GLY A 58 -26.15 -0.75 19.46
CA GLY A 58 -25.25 0.39 19.66
C GLY A 58 -23.79 -0.03 19.88
N LEU A 59 -23.57 -1.23 20.42
CA LEU A 59 -22.25 -1.81 20.64
C LEU A 59 -21.58 -2.21 19.32
N ASP A 60 -22.32 -2.86 18.41
CA ASP A 60 -21.82 -3.25 17.08
C ASP A 60 -21.38 -2.06 16.22
N ARG A 61 -22.13 -0.95 16.33
CA ARG A 61 -21.81 0.31 15.65
C ARG A 61 -20.52 0.93 16.19
N ILE A 62 -20.31 0.94 17.51
CA ILE A 62 -19.08 1.48 18.10
C ILE A 62 -17.90 0.58 17.75
N SER A 63 -18.05 -0.75 17.86
CA SER A 63 -16.98 -1.71 17.56
C SER A 63 -16.53 -1.64 16.10
N SER A 64 -17.46 -1.54 15.14
CA SER A 64 -17.13 -1.41 13.71
C SER A 64 -16.46 -0.07 13.37
N MET A 65 -16.85 1.02 14.03
CA MET A 65 -16.20 2.33 13.85
C MET A 65 -14.78 2.34 14.42
N VAL A 66 -14.56 1.76 15.61
CA VAL A 66 -13.22 1.64 16.21
C VAL A 66 -12.31 0.80 15.32
N PHE A 67 -12.80 -0.33 14.80
CA PHE A 67 -12.02 -1.16 13.89
C PHE A 67 -11.66 -0.42 12.59
N ALA A 68 -12.61 0.28 11.98
CA ALA A 68 -12.36 1.09 10.79
C ALA A 68 -11.32 2.20 11.04
N ALA A 69 -11.35 2.83 12.22
CA ALA A 69 -10.35 3.82 12.61
C ALA A 69 -8.94 3.22 12.70
N VAL A 70 -8.80 2.06 13.35
CA VAL A 70 -7.52 1.36 13.49
C VAL A 70 -6.97 0.96 12.12
N VAL A 71 -7.79 0.34 11.26
CA VAL A 71 -7.41 -0.02 9.88
C VAL A 71 -7.03 1.22 9.07
N GLY A 72 -7.76 2.33 9.25
CA GLY A 72 -7.45 3.62 8.64
C GLY A 72 -6.05 4.14 9.03
N ILE A 73 -5.69 4.08 10.31
CA ILE A 73 -4.36 4.49 10.79
C ILE A 73 -3.26 3.62 10.17
N PHE A 74 -3.43 2.30 10.15
CA PHE A 74 -2.48 1.40 9.50
C PHE A 74 -2.33 1.70 8.00
N SER A 75 -3.42 2.06 7.32
CA SER A 75 -3.37 2.44 5.91
C SER A 75 -2.60 3.75 5.67
N ILE A 76 -2.68 4.71 6.59
CA ILE A 76 -1.88 5.95 6.54
C ILE A 76 -0.40 5.61 6.68
N ILE A 77 -0.03 4.80 7.67
CA ILE A 77 1.37 4.41 7.90
C ILE A 77 1.93 3.67 6.68
N ALA A 78 1.19 2.70 6.15
CA ALA A 78 1.61 1.95 4.95
C ALA A 78 1.75 2.86 3.72
N THR A 79 0.82 3.78 3.52
CA THR A 79 0.85 4.73 2.39
C THR A 79 1.98 5.74 2.55
N ALA A 80 2.21 6.25 3.76
CA ALA A 80 3.27 7.19 4.06
C ALA A 80 4.66 6.54 3.91
N ASN A 81 4.84 5.29 4.36
CA ASN A 81 6.11 4.58 4.20
C ASN A 81 6.43 4.26 2.73
N THR A 82 5.43 3.86 1.95
CA THR A 82 5.63 3.59 0.52
C THR A 82 5.87 4.86 -0.28
N ARG A 83 5.14 5.94 0.02
CA ARG A 83 5.34 7.25 -0.62
C ARG A 83 6.63 7.93 -0.20
N SER A 84 7.06 7.81 1.05
CA SER A 84 8.33 8.40 1.51
C SER A 84 9.50 7.74 0.81
N LEU A 85 9.47 6.41 0.68
CA LEU A 85 10.44 5.64 -0.09
C LEU A 85 10.42 5.96 -1.58
N PHE A 86 9.24 6.23 -2.15
CA PHE A 86 9.10 6.58 -3.57
C PHE A 86 9.55 8.01 -3.88
N LEU A 87 9.29 8.94 -2.95
CA LEU A 87 9.61 10.36 -3.09
C LEU A 87 11.06 10.68 -2.74
N SER A 88 11.71 9.87 -1.90
CA SER A 88 13.16 9.99 -1.65
C SER A 88 14.00 9.65 -2.88
N LEU A 89 13.42 9.00 -3.90
CA LEU A 89 14.12 8.72 -5.15
C LEU A 89 14.15 9.95 -6.08
N PRO A 90 15.29 10.22 -6.73
CA PRO A 90 15.46 11.36 -7.63
C PRO A 90 14.44 11.33 -8.79
N GLU A 91 13.88 12.50 -9.14
CA GLU A 91 12.78 12.61 -10.12
C GLU A 91 13.14 12.08 -11.52
N SER A 92 14.41 12.19 -11.92
CA SER A 92 14.92 11.65 -13.17
C SER A 92 14.77 10.13 -13.24
N PHE A 93 14.97 9.43 -12.12
CA PHE A 93 14.74 7.99 -12.03
C PHE A 93 13.27 7.61 -12.01
N ARG A 94 12.47 8.42 -11.30
CA ARG A 94 11.02 8.19 -11.18
C ARG A 94 10.29 8.22 -12.52
N LYS A 95 10.73 9.07 -13.46
CA LYS A 95 10.08 9.23 -14.78
C LYS A 95 10.66 8.31 -15.86
N LYS A 96 11.94 7.90 -15.72
CA LYS A 96 12.64 7.10 -16.73
C LYS A 96 12.53 5.60 -16.46
N SER A 97 12.38 5.19 -15.20
CA SER A 97 12.33 3.79 -14.80
C SER A 97 10.99 3.11 -15.13
N LEU A 98 11.03 2.11 -16.01
CA LEU A 98 9.91 1.22 -16.30
C LEU A 98 9.60 0.32 -15.09
N PHE A 99 10.61 -0.05 -14.30
CA PHE A 99 10.46 -0.89 -13.12
C PHE A 99 9.69 -0.18 -11.99
N PHE A 100 10.09 1.05 -11.63
CA PHE A 100 9.38 1.82 -10.60
C PHE A 100 7.96 2.19 -11.05
N GLY A 101 7.76 2.48 -12.33
CA GLY A 101 6.41 2.68 -12.90
C GLY A 101 5.54 1.43 -12.75
N PHE A 102 6.09 0.24 -13.02
CA PHE A 102 5.37 -1.02 -12.86
C PHE A 102 5.06 -1.35 -11.39
N LEU A 103 6.03 -1.16 -10.48
CA LEU A 103 5.88 -1.38 -9.05
C LEU A 103 4.83 -0.43 -8.44
N ALA A 104 4.89 0.85 -8.79
CA ALA A 104 3.92 1.86 -8.35
C ALA A 104 2.51 1.56 -8.89
N LYS A 105 2.39 1.10 -10.15
CA LYS A 105 1.11 0.69 -10.72
C LYS A 105 0.52 -0.51 -9.99
N LYS A 106 1.32 -1.55 -9.72
CA LYS A 106 0.88 -2.71 -8.91
C LYS A 106 0.45 -2.29 -7.51
N CYS A 107 1.27 -1.50 -6.80
CA CYS A 107 0.94 -1.00 -5.47
C CYS A 107 -0.38 -0.20 -5.45
N ARG A 108 -0.60 0.64 -6.47
CA ARG A 108 -1.87 1.37 -6.64
C ARG A 108 -3.05 0.42 -6.87
N THR A 109 -2.87 -0.65 -7.65
CA THR A 109 -3.90 -1.67 -7.85
C THR A 109 -4.25 -2.38 -6.56
N TYR A 110 -3.27 -2.84 -5.76
CA TYR A 110 -3.55 -3.48 -4.47
C TYR A 110 -4.25 -2.51 -3.50
N GLY A 111 -3.82 -1.24 -3.46
CA GLY A 111 -4.50 -0.21 -2.68
C GLY A 111 -5.96 -0.01 -3.10
N ALA A 112 -6.24 0.01 -4.41
CA ALA A 112 -7.60 0.11 -4.94
C ALA A 112 -8.46 -1.15 -4.63
N VAL A 113 -7.85 -2.34 -4.63
CA VAL A 113 -8.53 -3.58 -4.23
C VAL A 113 -8.93 -3.52 -2.77
N ILE A 114 -8.01 -3.13 -1.86
CA ILE A 114 -8.30 -2.96 -0.43
C ILE A 114 -9.39 -1.89 -0.22
N PHE A 115 -9.32 -0.78 -0.96
CA PHE A 115 -10.31 0.29 -0.93
C PHE A 115 -11.72 -0.17 -1.27
N THR A 116 -11.84 -1.20 -2.12
CA THR A 116 -13.12 -1.71 -2.61
C THR A 116 -13.63 -2.89 -1.77
N ILE A 117 -12.75 -3.80 -1.36
CA ILE A 117 -13.10 -4.97 -0.54
C ILE A 117 -13.67 -4.54 0.81
N PHE A 118 -13.03 -3.57 1.49
CA PHE A 118 -13.46 -3.13 2.81
C PHE A 118 -14.92 -2.63 2.85
N PRO A 119 -15.35 -1.66 2.01
CA PRO A 119 -16.73 -1.21 1.99
C PRO A 119 -17.70 -2.30 1.55
N CYS A 120 -17.34 -3.15 0.57
CA CYS A 120 -18.20 -4.25 0.16
C CYS A 120 -18.48 -5.24 1.30
N LEU A 121 -17.46 -5.61 2.08
CA LEU A 121 -17.64 -6.46 3.27
C LEU A 121 -18.46 -5.75 4.34
N ALA A 122 -18.21 -4.45 4.57
CA ALA A 122 -18.97 -3.67 5.55
C ALA A 122 -20.46 -3.64 5.20
N PHE A 123 -20.82 -3.34 3.94
CA PHE A 123 -22.22 -3.33 3.48
C PHE A 123 -22.86 -4.72 3.53
N PHE A 124 -22.13 -5.75 3.12
CA PHE A 124 -22.64 -7.12 3.17
C PHE A 124 -22.92 -7.57 4.61
N SER A 125 -22.04 -7.26 5.55
CA SER A 125 -22.23 -7.61 6.97
C SER A 125 -23.40 -6.86 7.60
N ALA A 126 -23.59 -5.57 7.28
CA ALA A 126 -24.72 -4.80 7.79
C ALA A 126 -26.07 -5.24 7.20
N TYR A 127 -26.12 -5.56 5.91
CA TYR A 127 -27.35 -6.04 5.26
C TYR A 127 -27.85 -7.36 5.84
N ASN A 128 -26.93 -8.26 6.18
CA ASN A 128 -27.26 -9.57 6.75
C ASN A 128 -27.40 -9.55 8.29
N GLY A 129 -27.24 -8.40 8.95
CA GLY A 129 -27.29 -8.30 10.41
C GLY A 129 -26.21 -9.12 11.13
N ILE A 130 -25.04 -9.27 10.51
CA ILE A 130 -23.94 -10.06 11.07
C ILE A 130 -23.29 -9.30 12.24
N ASN A 131 -23.10 -10.00 13.37
CA ASN A 131 -22.42 -9.48 14.56
C ASN A 131 -21.08 -8.81 14.22
N ALA A 132 -20.75 -7.70 14.90
CA ALA A 132 -19.53 -6.95 14.64
C ALA A 132 -18.24 -7.77 14.80
N VAL A 133 -18.23 -8.75 15.73
CA VAL A 133 -17.09 -9.65 15.93
C VAL A 133 -16.77 -10.46 14.67
N VAL A 134 -17.79 -11.00 14.01
CA VAL A 134 -17.62 -11.80 12.79
C VAL A 134 -17.14 -10.90 11.65
N PHE A 135 -17.70 -9.69 11.53
CA PHE A 135 -17.23 -8.69 10.57
C PHE A 135 -15.75 -8.35 10.76
N ILE A 136 -15.31 -8.09 12.00
CA ILE A 136 -13.92 -7.75 12.33
C ILE A 136 -12.98 -8.92 11.95
N VAL A 137 -13.34 -10.15 12.32
CA VAL A 137 -12.51 -11.33 12.04
C VAL A 137 -12.39 -11.58 10.54
N VAL A 138 -13.52 -11.58 9.82
CA VAL A 138 -13.53 -11.87 8.37
C VAL A 138 -12.81 -10.77 7.59
N THR A 139 -13.08 -9.51 7.91
CA THR A 139 -12.45 -8.36 7.24
C THR A 139 -10.98 -8.27 7.58
N GLY A 140 -10.60 -8.48 8.85
CA GLY A 140 -9.21 -8.53 9.28
C GLY A 140 -8.43 -9.63 8.57
N PHE A 141 -8.98 -10.85 8.48
CA PHE A 141 -8.35 -11.96 7.78
C PHE A 141 -8.20 -11.68 6.28
N SER A 142 -9.22 -11.13 5.62
CA SER A 142 -9.16 -10.74 4.21
C SER A 142 -8.09 -9.68 3.92
N LEU A 143 -7.99 -8.66 4.78
CA LEU A 143 -6.96 -7.62 4.68
C LEU A 143 -5.56 -8.20 4.89
N LEU A 144 -5.37 -9.05 5.90
CA LEU A 144 -4.08 -9.70 6.16
C LEU A 144 -3.64 -10.59 5.00
N LEU A 145 -4.54 -11.38 4.42
CA LEU A 145 -4.25 -12.17 3.22
C LEU A 145 -3.83 -11.28 2.05
N THR A 146 -4.54 -10.18 1.82
CA THR A 146 -4.22 -9.26 0.73
C THR A 146 -2.85 -8.60 0.93
N LEU A 147 -2.52 -8.20 2.16
CA LEU A 147 -1.21 -7.65 2.52
C LEU A 147 -0.09 -8.69 2.39
N MET A 148 -0.34 -9.95 2.77
CA MET A 148 0.61 -11.04 2.62
C MET A 148 0.88 -11.32 1.14
N VAL A 149 -0.16 -11.42 0.31
CA VAL A 149 -0.02 -11.59 -1.15
C VAL A 149 0.75 -10.42 -1.75
N MET A 150 0.44 -9.19 -1.35
CA MET A 150 1.18 -7.99 -1.79
C MET A 150 2.66 -8.08 -1.41
N ASN A 151 2.97 -8.47 -0.17
CA ASN A 151 4.34 -8.62 0.31
C ASN A 151 5.09 -9.74 -0.43
N ILE A 152 4.46 -10.89 -0.70
CA ILE A 152 5.08 -11.98 -1.46
C ILE A 152 5.33 -11.56 -2.91
N ASP A 153 4.35 -10.93 -3.55
CA ASP A 153 4.49 -10.44 -4.91
C ASP A 153 5.61 -9.39 -5.01
N LEU A 154 5.60 -8.38 -4.12
CA LEU A 154 6.63 -7.33 -4.10
C LEU A 154 8.01 -7.87 -3.74
N SER A 155 8.12 -8.73 -2.73
CA SER A 155 9.41 -9.30 -2.29
C SER A 155 10.05 -10.16 -3.38
N ARG A 156 9.26 -10.88 -4.19
CA ARG A 156 9.78 -11.62 -5.34
C ARG A 156 10.46 -10.70 -6.35
N TYR A 157 9.91 -9.52 -6.60
CA TYR A 157 10.53 -8.54 -7.48
C TYR A 157 11.74 -7.87 -6.83
N GLN A 158 11.70 -7.60 -5.51
CA GLN A 158 12.81 -6.98 -4.77
C GLN A 158 14.03 -7.89 -4.60
N LEU A 159 13.84 -9.19 -4.35
CA LEU A 159 14.91 -10.17 -4.24
C LEU A 159 15.66 -10.37 -5.56
N ALA A 160 14.93 -10.51 -6.67
CA ALA A 160 15.52 -10.60 -7.99
C ALA A 160 16.39 -9.37 -8.31
N THR A 161 15.90 -8.18 -7.97
CA THR A 161 16.69 -6.94 -8.09
C THR A 161 17.91 -6.92 -7.17
N LEU A 162 17.78 -7.25 -5.89
CA LEU A 162 18.90 -7.24 -4.94
C LEU A 162 20.02 -8.19 -5.35
N THR A 163 19.67 -9.41 -5.78
CA THR A 163 20.63 -10.38 -6.33
C THR A 163 21.32 -9.82 -7.58
N SER A 164 20.57 -9.16 -8.47
CA SER A 164 21.11 -8.53 -9.68
C SER A 164 22.07 -7.37 -9.39
N VAL A 165 21.81 -6.58 -8.33
CA VAL A 165 22.67 -5.47 -7.88
C VAL A 165 23.98 -6.03 -7.30
N ILE A 166 23.88 -7.06 -6.46
CA ILE A 166 25.02 -7.70 -5.81
C ILE A 166 25.95 -8.33 -6.86
N GLU A 167 25.39 -8.98 -7.89
CA GLU A 167 26.19 -9.54 -8.99
C GLU A 167 26.87 -8.48 -9.85
N SER A 168 26.23 -7.33 -10.10
CA SER A 168 26.84 -6.22 -10.85
C SER A 168 28.03 -5.62 -10.08
N VAL A 169 27.89 -5.38 -8.77
CA VAL A 169 28.98 -4.85 -7.91
C VAL A 169 30.15 -5.83 -7.86
N ARG A 170 29.88 -7.13 -7.66
CA ARG A 170 30.92 -8.16 -7.62
C ARG A 170 31.72 -8.27 -8.92
N ASN A 171 31.10 -7.97 -10.06
CA ASN A 171 31.78 -7.97 -11.36
C ASN A 171 32.52 -6.66 -11.64
N HIS A 172 32.15 -5.55 -10.99
CA HIS A 172 32.82 -4.26 -11.12
C HIS A 172 34.11 -4.15 -10.28
N GLU A 173 34.32 -5.04 -9.31
CA GLU A 173 35.56 -5.16 -8.52
C GLU A 173 36.61 -6.11 -9.13
N ARG A 174 36.38 -6.66 -10.35
CA ARG A 174 37.36 -7.47 -11.08
C ARG A 174 37.96 -6.75 -12.28
#